data_AF-W6NEW8-F1
#
_entry.id   AF-W6NEW8-F1
#
_cell.length_a   1.000
_cell.length_b   1.000
_cell.length_c   1.000
_cell.angle_alpha   90.00
_cell.angle_beta   90.00
_cell.angle_gamma   90.00
#
_symmetry.space_group_name_H-M   'P 1'
#
loop_
_entity.id
_entity.type
_entity.pdbx_description
1 polymer ?
#
loop_
_entity_poly.entity_id
_entity_poly.type
_entity_poly.pdbx_seq_one_letter_code
_entity_poly.pdbx_strand_id
1 'polypeptide(L)'
;MREEVLLRKLLADGEGTGEERRFQLLNSCLRLLRNPSTVSKAEAIKALRLIDSLELSMRKQREIAEMSERQTKEYEEMAERVDREIAISREKMAQAKKELTAARLVRKNRKEYALLVGMIDDLPSRAETTRKLEDMQEELSQQQERQQQLEARLSERRNHLHALNIILA
;
A
#
# COMPACT_ATOMS: atom_id res chain seq x y z
N MET A 1 34.28 19.19 -23.09
CA MET A 1 35.00 20.28 -23.79
C MET A 1 34.11 21.47 -24.16
N ARG A 2 33.23 21.42 -25.17
CA ARG A 2 32.39 22.59 -25.56
C ARG A 2 31.31 22.93 -24.53
N GLU A 3 30.60 21.93 -24.00
CA GLU A 3 29.58 22.12 -22.95
C GLU A 3 30.20 22.62 -21.65
N GLU A 4 31.37 22.10 -21.25
CA GLU A 4 32.09 22.57 -20.07
C GLU A 4 32.58 24.02 -20.21
N VAL A 5 33.00 24.43 -21.41
CA VAL A 5 33.36 25.83 -21.70
C VAL A 5 32.13 26.74 -21.67
N LEU A 6 30.98 26.25 -22.17
CA LEU A 6 29.70 26.95 -22.09
C LEU A 6 29.21 27.08 -20.66
N LEU A 7 29.26 26.00 -19.86
CA LEU A 7 28.92 26.01 -18.43
C LEU A 7 29.83 26.94 -17.64
N ARG A 8 31.14 26.93 -17.90
CA ARG A 8 32.10 27.86 -17.26
C ARG A 8 31.83 29.31 -17.64
N LYS A 9 31.48 29.58 -18.90
CA LYS A 9 31.09 30.94 -19.33
C LYS A 9 29.76 31.37 -18.70
N LEU A 10 28.77 30.49 -18.66
CA LEU A 10 27.47 30.77 -18.05
C LEU A 10 27.59 30.99 -16.54
N LEU A 11 28.46 30.25 -15.85
CA LEU A 11 28.77 30.47 -14.44
C LEU A 11 29.50 31.80 -14.23
N ALA A 12 30.51 32.12 -15.06
CA ALA A 12 31.25 33.37 -14.97
C ALA A 12 30.40 34.62 -15.33
N ASP A 13 29.50 34.50 -16.30
CA ASP A 13 28.56 35.56 -16.68
C ASP A 13 27.37 35.65 -15.71
N GLY A 14 26.98 34.53 -15.08
CA GLY A 14 25.96 34.46 -14.04
C GLY A 14 26.36 35.16 -12.73
N GLU A 15 27.66 35.29 -12.46
CA GLU A 15 28.20 36.04 -11.32
C GLU A 15 28.23 37.58 -11.52
N GLY A 16 27.64 38.12 -12.61
CA GLY A 16 27.52 39.58 -12.79
C GLY A 16 28.82 40.31 -13.16
N THR A 17 29.93 39.58 -13.34
CA THR A 17 31.26 40.15 -13.65
C THR A 17 31.28 40.98 -14.94
N GLY A 18 30.41 40.66 -15.91
CA GLY A 18 30.26 41.41 -17.15
C GLY A 18 29.46 42.72 -17.01
N GLU A 19 28.55 42.81 -16.05
CA GLU A 19 27.78 44.02 -15.75
C GLU A 19 28.61 45.00 -14.94
N GLU A 20 29.37 44.51 -13.96
CA GLU A 20 30.28 45.33 -13.17
C GLU A 20 31.37 45.99 -14.04
N ARG A 21 31.95 45.25 -15.00
CA ARG A 21 32.89 45.82 -15.98
C ARG A 21 32.24 46.89 -16.85
N ARG A 22 30.99 46.70 -17.28
CA ARG A 22 30.24 47.69 -18.06
C ARG A 22 29.96 48.95 -17.25
N PHE A 23 29.62 48.80 -15.97
CA PHE A 23 29.41 49.92 -15.06
C PHE A 23 30.71 50.70 -14.80
N GLN A 24 31.83 50.01 -14.59
CA GLN A 24 33.16 50.64 -14.46
C GLN A 24 33.54 51.42 -15.73
N LEU A 25 33.24 50.87 -16.92
CA LEU A 25 33.47 51.55 -18.20
C LEU A 25 32.56 52.77 -18.39
N LEU A 26 31.30 52.70 -17.96
CA LEU A 26 30.41 53.85 -17.95
C LEU A 26 30.96 54.96 -17.04
N ASN A 27 31.41 54.60 -15.83
CA ASN A 27 31.98 55.56 -14.86
C ASN A 27 33.23 56.26 -15.44
N SER A 28 34.11 55.54 -16.15
CA SER A 28 35.26 56.17 -16.83
C SER A 28 34.83 57.10 -17.97
N CYS A 29 33.84 56.72 -18.78
CA CYS A 29 33.27 57.60 -19.81
C CYS A 29 32.65 58.88 -19.22
N LEU A 30 31.90 58.77 -18.12
CA LEU A 30 31.29 59.93 -17.45
C LEU A 30 32.34 60.89 -16.87
N ARG A 31 33.48 60.37 -16.37
CA ARG A 31 34.59 61.21 -15.90
C ARG A 31 35.24 62.00 -17.03
N LEU A 32 35.42 61.40 -18.21
CA LEU A 32 35.99 62.07 -19.38
C LEU A 32 35.08 63.18 -19.92
N LEU A 33 33.76 62.95 -19.88
CA LEU A 33 32.74 63.92 -20.29
C LEU A 33 32.57 65.11 -19.34
N ARG A 34 33.08 65.03 -18.11
CA ARG A 34 33.00 66.10 -17.10
C ARG A 34 33.90 67.30 -17.41
N ASN A 35 34.91 67.13 -18.25
CA ASN A 35 35.86 68.19 -18.62
C ASN A 35 35.35 68.96 -19.85
N PRO A 36 35.00 70.26 -19.73
CA PRO A 36 34.36 71.02 -20.81
C PRO A 36 35.26 71.24 -22.04
N SER A 37 36.58 71.09 -21.88
CA SER A 37 37.58 71.26 -22.94
C SER A 37 37.83 70.01 -23.80
N THR A 38 37.28 68.84 -23.43
CA THR A 38 37.56 67.54 -24.08
C THR A 38 36.30 66.74 -24.43
N VAL A 39 35.13 67.37 -24.47
CA VAL A 39 33.86 66.66 -24.72
C VAL A 39 33.80 66.16 -26.17
N SER A 40 34.21 64.91 -26.39
CA SER A 40 34.08 64.24 -27.67
C SER A 40 32.66 63.69 -27.84
N LYS A 41 31.99 64.06 -28.94
CA LYS A 41 30.67 63.53 -29.31
C LYS A 41 30.64 61.98 -29.34
N ALA A 42 31.77 61.36 -29.68
CA ALA A 42 31.89 59.90 -29.71
C ALA A 42 31.83 59.29 -28.30
N GLU A 43 32.41 59.94 -27.29
CA GLU A 43 32.37 59.48 -25.89
C GLU A 43 30.98 59.63 -25.29
N ALA A 44 30.25 60.68 -25.66
CA ALA A 44 28.86 60.87 -25.25
C ALA A 44 27.94 59.79 -25.83
N ILE A 45 28.09 59.47 -27.12
CA ILE A 45 27.34 58.38 -27.77
C ILE A 45 27.69 57.02 -27.12
N LYS A 46 28.97 56.80 -26.79
CA LYS A 46 29.42 55.59 -26.10
C LYS A 46 28.81 55.46 -24.70
N ALA A 47 28.76 56.55 -23.93
CA ALA A 47 28.13 56.57 -22.62
C ALA A 47 26.63 56.27 -22.69
N LEU A 48 25.91 56.88 -23.64
CA LEU A 48 24.47 56.62 -23.86
C LEU A 48 24.21 55.13 -24.17
N ARG A 49 24.98 54.53 -25.08
CA ARG A 49 24.85 53.10 -25.41
C ARG A 49 25.11 52.18 -24.21
N LEU A 50 26.05 52.56 -23.34
CA LEU A 50 26.34 51.81 -22.12
C LEU A 50 25.19 51.93 -21.10
N ILE A 51 24.59 53.11 -20.97
CA ILE A 51 23.39 53.33 -20.15
C ILE A 51 22.24 52.46 -20.66
N ASP A 52 21.91 52.53 -21.95
CA ASP A 52 20.83 51.74 -22.57
C ASP A 52 21.05 50.22 -22.34
N SER A 53 22.28 49.75 -22.48
CA SER A 53 22.63 48.34 -22.25
C SER A 53 22.46 47.93 -20.80
N LEU A 54 22.85 48.78 -19.85
CA LEU A 54 22.72 48.52 -18.41
C LEU A 54 21.25 48.56 -17.98
N GLU A 55 20.46 49.53 -18.47
CA GLU A 55 19.02 49.59 -18.19
C GLU A 55 18.28 48.34 -18.67
N LEU A 56 18.60 47.85 -19.88
CA LEU A 56 18.02 46.62 -20.40
C LEU A 56 18.39 45.40 -19.54
N SER A 57 19.66 45.33 -19.13
CA SER A 57 20.15 44.26 -18.26
C SER A 57 19.44 44.30 -16.90
N MET A 58 19.29 45.47 -16.28
CA MET A 58 18.54 45.63 -15.03
C MET A 58 17.10 45.17 -15.15
N ARG A 59 16.40 45.54 -16.23
CA ARG A 59 15.02 45.09 -16.49
C ARG A 59 14.96 43.57 -16.62
N LYS A 60 15.90 42.98 -17.37
CA LYS A 60 16.00 41.52 -17.51
C LYS A 60 16.23 40.83 -16.17
N GLN A 61 17.13 41.34 -15.32
CA GLN A 61 17.39 40.75 -14.00
C GLN A 61 16.15 40.80 -13.10
N ARG A 62 15.37 41.88 -13.17
CA ARG A 62 14.09 41.98 -12.45
C ARG A 62 13.10 40.89 -12.87
N GLU A 63 12.90 40.73 -14.17
CA GLU A 63 12.00 39.70 -14.72
C GLU A 63 12.46 38.28 -14.35
N ILE A 64 13.77 38.04 -14.38
CA ILE A 64 14.35 36.75 -13.95
C ILE A 64 14.09 36.51 -12.46
N ALA A 65 14.31 37.52 -11.61
CA ALA A 65 14.08 37.40 -10.17
C ALA A 65 12.60 37.11 -9.86
N GLU A 66 11.67 37.83 -10.50
CA GLU A 66 10.23 37.59 -10.35
C GLU A 66 9.82 36.20 -10.84
N MET A 67 10.39 35.75 -11.96
CA MET A 67 10.14 34.41 -12.50
C MET A 67 10.71 33.32 -11.59
N SER A 68 11.92 33.49 -11.06
CA SER A 68 12.52 32.55 -10.10
C SER A 68 11.69 32.44 -8.82
N GLU A 69 11.19 33.56 -8.28
CA GLU A 69 10.32 33.54 -7.11
C GLU A 69 9.02 32.75 -7.36
N ARG A 70 8.40 32.93 -8.54
CA ARG A 70 7.22 32.14 -8.94
C ARG A 70 7.54 30.66 -9.06
N GLN A 71 8.64 30.32 -9.73
CA GLN A 71 9.07 28.93 -9.88
C GLN A 71 9.37 28.26 -8.54
N THR A 72 10.02 28.95 -7.60
CA THR A 72 10.26 28.42 -6.26
C THR A 72 8.95 28.04 -5.57
N LYS A 73 7.94 28.91 -5.62
CA LYS A 73 6.61 28.63 -5.05
C LYS A 73 5.93 27.44 -5.73
N GLU A 74 5.98 27.36 -7.06
CA GLU A 74 5.42 26.23 -7.80
C GLU A 74 6.09 24.90 -7.43
N TYR A 75 7.41 24.90 -7.23
CA TYR A 75 8.15 23.70 -6.81
C TYR A 75 7.84 23.31 -5.36
N GLU A 76 7.65 24.26 -4.45
CA GLU A 76 7.20 24.01 -3.08
C GLU A 76 5.80 23.36 -3.07
N GLU A 77 4.84 23.92 -3.82
CA GLU A 77 3.50 23.35 -3.95
C GLU A 77 3.51 21.94 -4.58
N MET A 78 4.40 21.72 -5.54
CA MET A 78 4.58 20.40 -6.16
C MET A 78 5.15 19.39 -5.16
N ALA A 79 6.15 19.78 -4.37
CA ALA A 79 6.72 18.94 -3.33
C ALA A 79 5.66 18.53 -2.30
N GLU A 80 4.87 19.48 -1.79
CA GLU A 80 3.78 19.21 -0.85
C GLU A 80 2.70 18.29 -1.43
N ARG A 81 2.44 18.38 -2.74
CA ARG A 81 1.50 17.48 -3.42
C ARG A 81 2.04 16.06 -3.48
N VAL A 82 3.31 15.90 -3.84
CA VAL A 82 3.98 14.59 -3.87
C VAL A 82 3.98 13.96 -2.48
N ASP A 83 4.29 14.73 -1.43
CA ASP A 83 4.28 14.23 -0.06
C ASP A 83 2.89 13.76 0.38
N ARG A 84 1.83 14.50 0.03
CA ARG A 84 0.44 14.10 0.27
C ARG A 84 0.08 12.81 -0.46
N GLU A 85 0.45 12.68 -1.72
CA GLU A 85 0.20 11.47 -2.51
C GLU A 85 0.94 10.25 -1.94
N ILE A 86 2.19 10.44 -1.49
CA ILE A 86 2.96 9.39 -0.80
C ILE A 86 2.26 8.96 0.49
N ALA A 87 1.75 9.91 1.28
CA ALA A 87 1.02 9.59 2.51
C ALA A 87 -0.25 8.77 2.23
N ILE A 88 -1.05 9.18 1.24
CA ILE A 88 -2.26 8.46 0.82
C ILE A 88 -1.91 7.05 0.30
N SER A 89 -0.85 6.93 -0.50
CA SER A 89 -0.39 5.64 -1.01
C SER A 89 0.03 4.69 0.12
N ARG A 90 0.76 5.19 1.11
CA ARG A 90 1.15 4.42 2.30
C ARG A 90 -0.06 3.92 3.08
N GLU A 91 -1.09 4.75 3.25
CA GLU A 91 -2.32 4.36 3.92
C GLU A 91 -3.04 3.25 3.15
N LYS A 92 -3.19 3.40 1.83
CA LYS A 92 -3.78 2.36 0.96
C LYS A 92 -3.00 1.05 1.03
N MET A 93 -1.67 1.09 1.04
CA MET A 93 -0.83 -0.10 1.21
C MET A 93 -1.06 -0.78 2.56
N ALA A 94 -1.20 0.00 3.64
CA ALA A 94 -1.48 -0.53 4.96
C ALA A 94 -2.87 -1.21 5.02
N GLN A 95 -3.89 -0.62 4.41
CA GLN A 95 -5.22 -1.19 4.28
C GLN A 95 -5.20 -2.49 3.47
N ALA A 96 -4.59 -2.48 2.27
CA ALA A 96 -4.44 -3.66 1.42
C ALA A 96 -3.70 -4.81 2.12
N LYS A 97 -2.70 -4.49 2.96
CA LYS A 97 -1.99 -5.51 3.77
C LYS A 97 -2.93 -6.16 4.80
N LYS A 98 -3.78 -5.38 5.48
CA LYS A 98 -4.77 -5.91 6.42
C LYS A 98 -5.78 -6.82 5.70
N GLU A 99 -6.31 -6.36 4.57
CA GLU A 99 -7.24 -7.16 3.75
C GLU A 99 -6.62 -8.47 3.27
N LEU A 100 -5.35 -8.42 2.82
CA LEU A 100 -4.63 -9.62 2.41
C LEU A 100 -4.47 -10.62 3.57
N THR A 101 -4.17 -10.16 4.78
CA THR A 101 -4.09 -11.03 5.95
C THR A 101 -5.43 -11.68 6.30
N ALA A 102 -6.52 -10.91 6.23
CA ALA A 102 -7.87 -11.44 6.44
C ALA A 102 -8.25 -12.47 5.37
N ALA A 103 -7.98 -12.19 4.10
CA ALA A 103 -8.24 -13.10 2.99
C ALA A 103 -7.42 -14.41 3.12
N ARG A 104 -6.17 -14.32 3.57
CA ARG A 104 -5.34 -15.51 3.86
C ARG A 104 -5.92 -16.36 4.97
N LEU A 105 -6.44 -15.74 6.03
CA LEU A 105 -7.10 -16.45 7.13
C LEU A 105 -8.35 -17.18 6.64
N VAL A 106 -9.22 -16.49 5.89
CA VAL A 106 -10.42 -17.11 5.29
C VAL A 106 -10.04 -18.29 4.40
N ARG A 107 -8.99 -18.15 3.58
CA ARG A 107 -8.50 -19.25 2.73
C ARG A 107 -7.99 -20.43 3.56
N LYS A 108 -7.28 -20.18 4.67
CA LYS A 108 -6.80 -21.23 5.57
C LYS A 108 -7.98 -21.97 6.20
N ASN A 109 -8.93 -21.23 6.77
CA ASN A 109 -10.12 -21.81 7.39
C ASN A 109 -10.91 -22.64 6.37
N ARG A 110 -11.08 -22.15 5.13
CA ARG A 110 -11.77 -22.90 4.07
C ARG A 110 -11.09 -24.22 3.73
N LYS A 111 -9.75 -24.27 3.75
CA LYS A 111 -9.00 -25.53 3.54
C LYS A 111 -9.19 -26.49 4.70
N GLU A 112 -9.16 -26.00 5.94
CA GLU A 112 -9.38 -26.81 7.13
C GLU A 112 -10.79 -27.39 7.16
N TYR A 113 -11.81 -26.57 6.83
CA TYR A 113 -13.18 -27.05 6.70
C TYR A 113 -13.33 -28.09 5.59
N ALA A 114 -12.71 -27.88 4.42
CA ALA A 114 -12.75 -28.88 3.35
C ALA A 114 -12.14 -30.22 3.75
N LEU A 115 -11.05 -30.19 4.53
CA LEU A 115 -10.42 -31.40 5.06
C LEU A 115 -11.33 -32.12 6.07
N LEU A 116 -11.96 -31.38 6.98
CA LEU A 116 -12.92 -31.94 7.93
C LEU A 116 -14.14 -32.53 7.22
N VAL A 117 -14.66 -31.86 6.19
CA VAL A 117 -15.78 -32.39 5.39
C VAL A 117 -15.38 -33.69 4.72
N GLY A 118 -14.18 -33.78 4.12
CA GLY A 118 -13.69 -35.04 3.55
C GLY A 118 -13.62 -36.17 4.58
N MET A 119 -13.15 -35.90 5.80
CA MET A 119 -13.15 -36.89 6.89
C MET A 119 -14.56 -37.30 7.34
N ILE A 120 -15.53 -36.39 7.27
CA ILE A 120 -16.92 -36.67 7.63
C ILE A 120 -17.61 -37.49 6.53
N ASP A 121 -17.30 -37.22 5.26
CA ASP A 121 -17.86 -37.95 4.12
C ASP A 121 -17.44 -39.44 4.09
N ASP A 122 -16.28 -39.76 4.67
CA ASP A 122 -15.82 -41.15 4.87
C ASP A 122 -16.66 -41.92 5.92
N LEU A 123 -17.41 -41.21 6.77
CA LEU A 123 -18.26 -41.80 7.81
C LEU A 123 -19.68 -42.05 7.27
N PRO A 124 -20.37 -43.10 7.75
CA PRO A 124 -21.74 -43.38 7.34
C PRO A 124 -22.66 -42.22 7.73
N SER A 125 -23.69 -42.00 6.92
CA SER A 125 -24.65 -40.92 7.16
C SER A 125 -25.27 -41.06 8.54
N ARG A 126 -25.48 -39.92 9.21
CA ARG A 126 -26.14 -39.88 10.52
C ARG A 126 -27.51 -40.56 10.48
N ALA A 127 -28.25 -40.39 9.38
CA ALA A 127 -29.58 -40.99 9.22
C ALA A 127 -29.51 -42.52 9.10
N GLU A 128 -28.48 -43.04 8.43
CA GLU A 128 -28.27 -44.48 8.30
C GLU A 128 -27.83 -45.10 9.61
N THR A 129 -26.93 -44.43 10.36
CA THR A 129 -26.50 -44.89 11.67
C THR A 129 -27.62 -44.84 12.71
N THR A 130 -28.49 -43.84 12.69
CA THR A 130 -29.67 -43.81 13.57
C THR A 130 -30.65 -44.94 13.26
N ARG A 131 -30.92 -45.23 11.98
CA ARG A 131 -31.78 -46.36 11.60
C ARG A 131 -31.22 -47.69 12.07
N LYS A 132 -29.92 -47.93 11.84
CA LYS A 132 -29.25 -49.15 12.33
C LYS A 132 -29.30 -49.28 13.85
N LEU A 133 -29.21 -48.17 14.58
CA LEU A 133 -29.35 -48.18 16.04
C LEU A 133 -30.77 -48.55 16.46
N GLU A 134 -31.79 -47.97 15.81
CA GLU A 134 -33.20 -48.30 16.07
C GLU A 134 -33.49 -49.79 15.78
N ASP A 135 -33.07 -50.29 14.62
CA ASP A 135 -33.22 -51.70 14.23
C ASP A 135 -32.55 -52.64 15.25
N MET A 136 -31.30 -52.36 15.64
CA MET A 136 -30.59 -53.16 16.65
C MET A 136 -31.29 -53.11 18.01
N GLN A 137 -31.88 -51.98 18.37
CA GLN A 137 -32.58 -51.81 19.64
C GLN A 137 -33.87 -52.61 19.68
N GLU A 138 -34.62 -52.68 18.58
CA GLU A 138 -35.79 -53.56 18.42
C GLU A 138 -35.41 -55.04 18.45
N GLU A 139 -34.33 -55.44 17.76
CA GLU A 139 -33.84 -56.81 17.80
C GLU A 139 -33.44 -57.22 19.23
N LEU A 140 -32.77 -56.32 19.96
CA LEU A 140 -32.37 -56.55 21.35
C LEU A 140 -33.58 -56.76 22.26
N SER A 141 -34.63 -55.93 22.12
CA SER A 141 -35.85 -56.09 22.91
C SER A 141 -36.58 -57.39 22.58
N GLN A 142 -36.66 -57.77 21.31
CA GLN A 142 -37.26 -59.05 20.90
C GLN A 142 -36.47 -60.25 21.45
N GLN A 143 -35.14 -60.20 21.47
CA GLN A 143 -34.32 -61.26 22.05
C GLN A 143 -34.51 -61.36 23.57
N GLN A 144 -34.59 -60.22 24.27
CA GLN A 144 -34.86 -60.20 25.71
C GLN A 144 -36.23 -60.81 26.03
N GLU A 145 -37.27 -60.49 25.27
CA GLU A 145 -38.59 -61.11 25.44
C GLU A 145 -38.55 -62.62 25.20
N ARG A 146 -37.89 -63.08 24.13
CA ARG A 146 -37.73 -64.51 23.85
C ARG A 146 -36.96 -65.22 24.95
N GLN A 147 -35.91 -64.60 25.48
CA GLN A 147 -35.15 -65.15 26.61
C GLN A 147 -36.04 -65.31 27.83
N GLN A 148 -36.82 -64.29 28.20
CA GLN A 148 -37.75 -64.36 29.32
C GLN A 148 -38.80 -65.46 29.13
N GLN A 149 -39.35 -65.62 27.93
CA GLN A 149 -40.30 -66.70 27.62
C GLN A 149 -39.66 -68.09 27.74
N LEU A 150 -38.41 -68.27 27.28
CA LEU A 150 -37.69 -69.54 27.40
C LEU A 150 -37.34 -69.87 28.85
N GLU A 151 -36.92 -68.88 29.63
CA GLU A 151 -36.67 -69.02 31.07
C GLU A 151 -37.94 -69.42 31.82
N ALA A 152 -39.08 -68.79 31.51
CA ALA A 152 -40.38 -69.17 32.06
C ALA A 152 -40.74 -70.62 31.72
N ARG A 153 -40.62 -71.04 30.45
CA ARG A 153 -40.87 -72.43 30.04
C ARG A 153 -39.92 -73.44 30.70
N LEU A 154 -38.65 -73.09 30.87
CA LEU A 154 -37.69 -73.95 31.58
C LEU A 154 -38.05 -74.08 33.06
N SER A 155 -38.50 -72.99 33.69
CA SER A 155 -38.96 -73.01 35.08
C SER A 155 -40.20 -73.91 35.25
N GLU A 156 -41.17 -73.83 34.34
CA GLU A 156 -42.35 -74.70 34.34
C GLU A 156 -41.95 -76.16 34.17
N ARG A 157 -41.04 -76.49 33.24
CA ARG A 157 -40.54 -77.86 33.05
C ARG A 157 -39.83 -78.38 34.29
N ARG A 158 -39.01 -77.55 34.96
CA ARG A 158 -38.38 -77.91 36.24
C ARG A 158 -39.43 -78.20 37.31
N ASN A 159 -40.48 -77.38 37.39
CA ASN A 159 -41.58 -77.60 38.34
C ASN A 159 -42.33 -78.90 38.06
N HIS A 160 -42.65 -79.19 36.79
CA HIS A 160 -43.28 -80.45 36.39
C HIS A 160 -42.42 -81.67 36.73
N LEU A 161 -41.11 -81.64 36.43
CA LEU A 161 -40.18 -82.71 36.81
C LEU A 161 -40.09 -82.89 38.32
N HIS A 162 -40.07 -81.79 39.08
CA HIS A 162 -40.05 -81.85 40.53
C HIS A 162 -41.33 -82.48 41.09
N ALA A 163 -42.51 -82.10 40.56
CA ALA A 163 -43.78 -82.72 40.92
C ALA A 163 -43.82 -84.21 40.57
N LEU A 164 -43.33 -84.60 39.39
CA LEU A 164 -43.19 -86.01 38.99
C LEU A 164 -42.29 -86.80 39.93
N ASN A 165 -41.14 -86.25 40.32
CA ASN A 165 -40.24 -86.87 41.29
C ASN A 165 -40.88 -87.03 42.68
N ILE A 166 -41.73 -86.09 43.11
CA ILE A 166 -42.49 -86.21 44.36
C ILE A 166 -43.56 -87.32 44.27
N ILE A 167 -44.20 -87.51 43.11
CA ILE A 167 -45.22 -88.55 42.89
C ILE A 167 -44.60 -89.96 42.77
N LEU A 168 -43.37 -90.06 42.27
CA LEU A 168 -42.65 -91.32 42.06
C LEU A 168 -41.83 -91.78 43.29
N ALA A 169 -41.70 -90.95 44.32
CA ALA A 169 -41.04 -91.25 45.59
C ALA A 169 -42.05 -91.67 46.66
#